data_AF-A0A443VCV8-F1
#
_entry.id   AF-A0A443VCV8-F1
#
_cell.length_a   1.000
_cell.length_b   1.000
_cell.length_c   1.000
_cell.angle_alpha   90.00
_cell.angle_beta   90.00
_cell.angle_gamma   90.00
#
_symmetry.space_group_name_H-M   'P 1'
#
loop_
_entity.id
_entity.type
_entity.pdbx_description
1 polymer ?
#
loop_
_entity_poly.entity_id
_entity_poly.type
_entity_poly.pdbx_seq_one_letter_code
_entity_poly.pdbx_strand_id
1 'polypeptide(L)'
;ICSMITALSKLSHFHDIKENGNSNFYRLVFVLNSESKSSSAVIETVLNDKVLSYPKIDCALINSLVSIDPSTDLHYDEKINTFRNTLIEYINSADNDFSEIIKNWSLICNLYRNNLAVYMSAFSFQKARKEIAETEIDYADKISKIITDITNKALAIPISMIGSIAIYQLNSNIEIYITFTGLIITSIIMTLTLLSQKKQLTRITHAKDIVFSSIEDKIIDEQSDIKIRLTEAKCELKKNVKFSNLILDFLMSLSWVPVCIGTTGILFKIFN
;
A
#
# COMPACT_ATOMS: atom_id res chain seq x y z
N ILE A 1 -22.46 11.57 36.98
CA ILE A 1 -22.96 12.69 36.14
C ILE A 1 -21.91 13.79 36.00
N CYS A 2 -21.46 14.46 37.07
CA CYS A 2 -20.44 15.52 36.95
C CYS A 2 -19.15 15.07 36.24
N SER A 3 -18.60 13.89 36.60
CA SER A 3 -17.43 13.32 35.90
C SER A 3 -17.67 13.11 34.41
N MET A 4 -18.88 12.75 33.99
CA MET A 4 -19.24 12.58 32.58
C MET A 4 -19.33 13.92 31.88
N ILE A 5 -19.92 14.94 32.51
CA ILE A 5 -19.97 16.31 31.95
C ILE A 5 -18.55 16.84 31.72
N THR A 6 -17.66 16.68 32.69
CA THR A 6 -16.24 17.08 32.55
C THR A 6 -15.51 16.29 31.46
N ALA A 7 -15.79 15.01 31.32
CA ALA A 7 -15.19 14.21 30.25
C ALA A 7 -15.73 14.61 28.87
N LEU A 8 -17.05 14.82 28.74
CA LEU A 8 -17.69 15.31 27.51
C LEU A 8 -17.20 16.71 27.13
N SER A 9 -16.96 17.60 28.10
CA SER A 9 -16.45 18.94 27.81
C SER A 9 -15.05 18.87 27.18
N LYS A 10 -14.18 17.99 27.67
CA LYS A 10 -12.85 17.75 27.09
C LYS A 10 -12.90 17.19 25.67
N LEU A 11 -13.94 16.42 25.34
CA LEU A 11 -14.13 15.86 24.00
C LEU A 11 -14.90 16.78 23.06
N SER A 12 -15.64 17.76 23.58
CA SER A 12 -16.37 18.75 22.77
C SER A 12 -15.41 19.65 21.99
N HIS A 13 -15.89 20.23 20.88
CA HIS A 13 -15.09 21.21 20.12
C HIS A 13 -15.11 22.57 20.81
N PHE A 14 -16.25 22.94 21.39
CA PHE A 14 -16.41 24.16 22.18
C PHE A 14 -17.25 23.83 23.41
N HIS A 15 -16.91 24.45 24.53
CA HIS A 15 -17.75 24.43 25.72
C HIS A 15 -17.73 25.78 26.44
N ASP A 16 -18.91 26.22 26.88
CA ASP A 16 -19.10 27.42 27.70
C ASP A 16 -20.02 27.12 28.89
N ILE A 17 -19.94 27.95 29.92
CA ILE A 17 -20.87 27.90 31.06
C ILE A 17 -21.94 28.96 30.81
N LYS A 18 -23.20 28.56 30.88
CA LYS A 18 -24.35 29.46 30.73
C LYS A 18 -25.20 29.46 31.99
N GLU A 19 -25.83 30.60 32.25
CA GLU A 19 -26.75 30.81 33.36
C GLU A 19 -28.19 30.67 32.86
N ASN A 20 -29.01 29.90 33.57
CA ASN A 20 -30.46 29.87 33.41
C ASN A 20 -31.10 30.05 34.79
N GLY A 21 -31.57 31.28 35.06
CA GLY A 21 -32.07 31.66 36.38
C GLY A 21 -31.01 31.51 37.46
N ASN A 22 -31.27 30.69 38.49
CA ASN A 22 -30.35 30.42 39.60
C ASN A 22 -29.42 29.20 39.37
N SER A 23 -29.35 28.66 38.14
CA SER A 23 -28.59 27.44 37.85
C SER A 23 -27.62 27.62 36.69
N ASN A 24 -26.39 27.11 36.87
CA ASN A 24 -25.36 27.11 35.84
C ASN A 24 -25.31 25.75 35.17
N PHE A 25 -25.18 25.73 33.84
CA PHE A 25 -25.01 24.50 33.07
C PHE A 25 -23.87 24.63 32.07
N TYR A 26 -23.20 23.52 31.77
CA TYR A 26 -22.26 23.46 30.65
C TYR A 26 -23.05 23.30 29.36
N ARG A 27 -22.77 24.17 28.40
CA ARG A 27 -23.19 24.00 27.01
C ARG A 27 -22.01 23.43 26.24
N LEU A 28 -22.22 22.26 25.65
CA LEU A 28 -21.19 21.52 24.92
C LEU A 28 -21.56 21.51 23.44
N VAL A 29 -20.64 21.89 22.57
CA VAL A 29 -20.87 21.95 21.12
C VAL A 29 -19.98 20.94 20.43
N PHE A 30 -20.63 20.06 19.68
CA PHE A 30 -19.99 19.09 18.80
C PHE A 30 -20.26 19.48 17.36
N VAL A 31 -19.22 19.48 16.54
CA VAL A 31 -19.31 19.81 15.11
C VAL A 31 -18.82 18.60 14.32
N LEU A 32 -19.65 18.16 13.38
CA LEU A 32 -19.31 17.21 12.34
C LEU A 32 -19.03 18.01 11.08
N ASN A 33 -17.81 17.88 10.55
CA ASN A 33 -17.48 18.35 9.22
C ASN A 33 -17.19 17.14 8.34
N SER A 34 -18.17 16.72 7.54
CA SER A 34 -17.98 15.69 6.52
C SER A 34 -18.07 16.32 5.14
N GLU A 35 -17.41 15.74 4.13
CA GLU A 35 -17.38 16.30 2.76
C GLU A 35 -18.78 16.53 2.15
N SER A 36 -19.78 15.79 2.61
CA SER A 36 -21.17 15.86 2.10
C SER A 36 -22.18 16.50 3.05
N LYS A 37 -21.85 16.71 4.34
CA LYS A 37 -22.79 17.20 5.35
C LYS A 37 -22.07 17.86 6.52
N SER A 38 -22.41 19.11 6.83
CA SER A 38 -22.09 19.74 8.10
C SER A 38 -23.27 19.56 9.05
N SER A 39 -23.01 19.02 10.24
CA SER A 39 -24.02 18.96 11.28
C SER A 39 -23.39 19.31 12.62
N SER A 40 -24.17 19.82 13.53
CA SER A 40 -23.72 20.10 14.89
C SER A 40 -24.74 19.55 15.87
N ALA A 41 -24.29 19.29 17.08
CA ALA A 41 -25.15 18.97 18.20
C ALA A 41 -24.73 19.84 19.38
N VAL A 42 -25.71 20.40 20.08
CA VAL A 42 -25.52 21.20 21.27
C VAL A 42 -26.13 20.45 22.44
N ILE A 43 -25.33 20.18 23.47
CA ILE A 43 -25.78 19.54 24.69
C ILE A 43 -25.80 20.59 25.79
N GLU A 44 -26.99 20.89 26.30
CA GLU A 44 -27.16 21.72 27.49
C GLU A 44 -27.29 20.79 28.71
N THR A 45 -26.28 20.78 29.57
CA THR A 45 -26.16 19.81 30.68
C THR A 45 -26.99 20.20 31.90
N VAL A 46 -28.26 20.56 31.68
CA VAL A 46 -29.19 20.97 32.73
C VAL A 46 -29.51 19.77 33.63
N LEU A 47 -29.24 19.92 34.92
CA LEU A 47 -29.54 18.91 35.93
C LEU A 47 -30.99 19.07 36.39
N ASN A 48 -31.77 17.99 36.29
CA ASN A 48 -33.13 17.90 36.78
C ASN A 48 -33.34 16.57 37.53
N ASP A 49 -34.46 16.44 38.25
CA ASP A 49 -34.75 15.25 39.05
C ASP A 49 -34.77 13.96 38.21
N LYS A 50 -35.13 14.04 36.93
CA LYS A 50 -35.09 12.92 36.00
C LYS A 50 -33.66 12.41 35.79
N VAL A 51 -32.72 13.31 35.49
CA VAL A 51 -31.29 12.99 35.31
C VAL A 51 -30.69 12.38 36.58
N LEU A 52 -31.07 12.89 37.75
CA LEU A 52 -30.59 12.40 39.04
C LEU A 52 -31.21 11.04 39.44
N SER A 53 -32.37 10.69 38.89
CA SER A 53 -33.06 9.42 39.17
C SER A 53 -32.49 8.22 38.41
N TYR A 54 -31.67 8.44 37.38
CA TYR A 54 -31.09 7.36 36.59
C TYR A 54 -29.96 6.62 37.32
N PRO A 55 -29.76 5.31 37.03
CA PRO A 55 -28.69 4.53 37.62
C PRO A 55 -27.30 5.11 37.30
N LYS A 56 -26.33 4.72 38.12
CA LYS A 56 -24.95 5.18 37.98
C LYS A 56 -24.42 4.92 36.57
N ILE A 57 -23.98 5.99 35.91
CA ILE A 57 -23.42 5.98 34.57
C ILE A 57 -21.99 5.42 34.60
N ASP A 58 -21.72 4.44 33.74
CA ASP A 58 -20.36 3.97 33.50
C ASP A 58 -19.58 5.00 32.65
N CYS A 59 -18.58 5.63 33.27
CA CYS A 59 -17.73 6.63 32.62
C CYS A 59 -16.41 6.04 32.11
N ALA A 60 -16.19 4.72 32.19
CA ALA A 60 -14.92 4.10 31.83
C ALA A 60 -14.53 4.39 30.37
N LEU A 61 -15.48 4.26 29.44
CA LEU A 61 -15.24 4.50 28.02
C LEU A 61 -14.81 5.94 27.75
N ILE A 62 -15.60 6.92 28.20
CA ILE A 62 -15.30 8.33 27.92
C ILE A 62 -14.01 8.80 28.62
N ASN A 63 -13.75 8.30 29.83
CA ASN A 63 -12.49 8.58 30.51
C ASN A 63 -11.30 7.97 29.76
N SER A 64 -11.45 6.78 29.18
CA SER A 64 -10.40 6.18 28.35
C SER A 64 -10.10 7.02 27.11
N LEU A 65 -11.12 7.60 26.46
CA LEU A 65 -10.95 8.48 25.30
C LEU A 65 -10.24 9.79 25.68
N VAL A 66 -10.61 10.39 26.81
CA VAL A 66 -9.97 11.60 27.34
C VAL A 66 -8.50 11.37 27.70
N SER A 67 -8.14 10.16 28.12
CA SER A 67 -6.78 9.81 28.51
C SER A 67 -5.85 9.47 27.34
N ILE A 68 -6.36 9.38 26.10
CA ILE A 68 -5.53 9.09 24.93
C ILE A 68 -4.63 10.29 24.68
N ASP A 69 -3.32 10.05 24.59
CA ASP A 69 -2.35 11.06 24.21
C ASP A 69 -2.27 11.16 22.68
N PRO A 70 -2.60 12.35 22.10
CA PRO A 70 -2.55 12.56 20.65
C PRO A 70 -1.19 12.29 20.03
N SER A 71 -0.10 12.40 20.80
CA SER A 71 1.26 12.22 20.29
C SER A 71 1.70 10.75 20.19
N THR A 72 0.99 9.84 20.88
CA THR A 72 1.39 8.42 20.95
C THR A 72 0.42 7.47 20.25
N ASP A 73 -0.85 7.84 20.12
CA ASP A 73 -1.86 6.99 19.51
C ASP A 73 -2.05 7.34 18.02
N LEU A 74 -1.62 6.43 17.13
CA LEU A 74 -1.75 6.59 15.67
C LEU A 74 -3.19 6.77 15.20
N HIS A 75 -4.17 6.33 16.00
CA HIS A 75 -5.59 6.36 15.67
C HIS A 75 -6.38 7.32 16.55
N TYR A 76 -5.70 8.31 17.16
CA TYR A 76 -6.31 9.29 18.06
C TYR A 76 -7.48 10.00 17.37
N ASP A 77 -7.24 10.62 16.23
CA ASP A 77 -8.25 11.42 15.53
C ASP A 77 -9.45 10.57 15.12
N GLU A 78 -9.21 9.34 14.65
CA GLU A 78 -10.26 8.40 14.26
C GLU A 78 -11.12 8.01 15.46
N LYS A 79 -10.52 7.70 16.61
CA LYS A 79 -11.24 7.33 17.83
C LYS A 79 -12.09 8.47 18.35
N ILE A 80 -11.53 9.68 18.43
CA ILE A 80 -12.23 10.85 18.95
C ILE A 80 -13.33 11.31 17.99
N ASN A 81 -13.05 11.37 16.69
CA ASN A 81 -14.04 11.80 15.70
C ASN A 81 -15.17 10.78 15.55
N THR A 82 -14.88 9.48 15.59
CA THR A 82 -15.94 8.45 15.58
C THR A 82 -16.88 8.60 16.79
N PHE A 83 -16.34 8.90 17.97
CA PHE A 83 -17.15 9.17 19.16
C PHE A 83 -18.02 10.42 18.99
N ARG A 84 -17.42 11.54 18.56
CA ARG A 84 -18.15 12.80 18.32
C ARG A 84 -19.27 12.62 17.30
N ASN A 85 -19.01 11.94 16.20
CA ASN A 85 -19.97 11.69 15.14
C ASN A 85 -21.13 10.82 15.64
N THR A 86 -20.81 9.74 16.37
CA THR A 86 -21.83 8.88 17.00
C THR A 86 -22.73 9.69 17.93
N LEU A 87 -22.16 10.61 18.71
CA LEU A 87 -22.91 11.44 19.63
C LEU A 87 -23.80 12.46 18.89
N ILE A 88 -23.28 13.11 17.84
CA ILE A 88 -24.04 14.06 17.01
C ILE A 88 -25.21 13.36 16.31
N GLU A 89 -24.97 12.20 15.70
CA GLU A 89 -26.01 11.40 15.04
C GLU A 89 -27.09 10.95 16.03
N TYR A 90 -26.69 10.50 17.21
CA TYR A 90 -27.63 10.12 18.26
C TYR A 90 -28.50 11.30 18.70
N ILE A 91 -27.92 12.48 18.94
CA ILE A 91 -28.66 13.69 19.33
C ILE A 91 -29.64 14.09 18.23
N ASN A 92 -29.16 14.20 17.00
CA ASN A 92 -29.94 14.68 15.86
C ASN A 92 -31.00 13.68 15.37
N SER A 93 -30.93 12.40 15.75
CA SER A 93 -31.89 11.38 15.33
C SER A 93 -33.32 11.63 15.84
N ALA A 94 -33.47 12.22 17.03
CA ALA A 94 -34.77 12.48 17.65
C ALA A 94 -34.79 13.78 18.50
N ASP A 95 -33.85 14.70 18.26
CA ASP A 95 -33.63 15.90 19.06
C ASP A 95 -33.45 15.56 20.57
N ASN A 96 -32.61 14.55 20.83
CA ASN A 96 -32.43 14.00 22.18
C ASN A 96 -31.72 15.00 23.08
N ASP A 97 -32.38 15.35 24.20
CA ASP A 97 -31.82 16.22 25.23
C ASP A 97 -30.79 15.50 26.13
N PHE A 98 -30.18 16.25 27.05
CA PHE A 98 -29.20 15.68 27.99
C PHE A 98 -29.78 14.55 28.85
N SER A 99 -31.07 14.59 29.20
CA SER A 99 -31.72 13.51 29.96
C SER A 99 -31.76 12.21 29.16
N GLU A 100 -32.11 12.26 27.88
CA GLU A 100 -32.12 11.08 27.01
C GLU A 100 -30.71 10.55 26.72
N ILE A 101 -29.69 11.41 26.68
CA ILE A 101 -28.27 10.98 26.58
C ILE A 101 -27.86 10.19 27.82
N ILE A 102 -28.21 10.67 29.02
CA ILE A 102 -27.87 10.02 30.28
C ILE A 102 -28.59 8.68 30.40
N LYS A 103 -29.89 8.66 30.09
CA LYS A 103 -30.74 7.46 30.13
C LYS A 103 -30.23 6.36 29.20
N ASN A 104 -29.78 6.72 27.99
CA ASN A 104 -29.36 5.77 26.96
C ASN A 104 -27.84 5.68 26.80
N TRP A 105 -27.07 6.07 27.82
CA TRP A 105 -25.62 6.16 27.73
C TRP A 105 -24.93 4.85 27.32
N SER A 106 -25.41 3.72 27.84
CA SER A 106 -24.89 2.39 27.48
C SER A 106 -25.10 2.07 26.01
N LEU A 107 -26.24 2.47 25.43
CA LEU A 107 -26.54 2.33 24.02
C LEU A 107 -25.59 3.18 23.17
N ILE A 108 -25.35 4.44 23.55
CA ILE A 108 -24.39 5.33 22.86
C ILE A 108 -22.98 4.72 22.89
N CYS A 109 -22.54 4.17 24.03
CA CYS A 109 -21.25 3.48 24.13
C CYS A 109 -21.14 2.28 23.18
N ASN A 110 -22.22 1.52 23.02
CA ASN A 110 -22.26 0.38 22.10
C ASN A 110 -22.27 0.84 20.63
N LEU A 111 -23.04 1.87 20.30
CA LEU A 111 -23.04 2.49 18.97
C LEU A 111 -21.64 2.96 18.59
N TYR A 112 -20.94 3.62 19.51
CA TYR A 112 -19.56 4.05 19.28
C TYR A 112 -18.62 2.87 19.00
N ARG A 113 -18.67 1.81 19.83
CA ARG A 113 -17.83 0.62 19.64
C ARG A 113 -18.07 -0.03 18.28
N ASN A 114 -19.33 -0.13 17.85
CA ASN A 114 -19.70 -0.68 16.55
C ASN A 114 -19.21 0.22 15.40
N ASN A 115 -19.47 1.53 15.49
CA ASN A 115 -19.02 2.49 14.49
C ASN A 115 -17.49 2.49 14.34
N LEU A 116 -16.76 2.42 15.46
CA LEU A 116 -15.30 2.32 15.45
C LEU A 116 -14.83 1.00 14.83
N ALA A 117 -15.47 -0.12 15.16
CA ALA A 117 -15.12 -1.42 14.57
C ALA A 117 -15.32 -1.43 13.05
N VAL A 118 -16.45 -0.87 12.57
CA VAL A 118 -16.73 -0.72 11.13
C VAL A 118 -15.67 0.17 10.46
N TYR A 119 -15.37 1.32 11.07
CA TYR A 119 -14.34 2.22 10.56
C TYR A 119 -12.97 1.53 10.47
N MET A 120 -12.54 0.86 11.53
CA MET A 120 -11.23 0.18 11.58
C MET A 120 -11.15 -0.99 10.60
N SER A 121 -12.26 -1.69 10.36
CA SER A 121 -12.35 -2.72 9.32
C SER A 121 -12.18 -2.11 7.92
N ALA A 122 -12.91 -1.04 7.61
CA ALA A 122 -12.80 -0.34 6.32
C ALA A 122 -11.39 0.24 6.11
N PHE A 123 -10.78 0.82 7.15
CA PHE A 123 -9.41 1.31 7.10
C PHE A 123 -8.41 0.19 6.82
N SER A 124 -8.56 -0.96 7.50
CA SER A 124 -7.70 -2.14 7.28
C SER A 124 -7.83 -2.67 5.85
N PHE A 125 -9.04 -2.68 5.29
CA PHE A 125 -9.30 -3.04 3.90
C PHE A 125 -8.58 -2.09 2.93
N GLN A 126 -8.72 -0.77 3.11
CA GLN A 126 -8.06 0.22 2.27
C GLN A 126 -6.53 0.12 2.37
N LYS A 127 -6.01 -0.10 3.58
CA LYS A 127 -4.58 -0.31 3.82
C LYS A 127 -4.07 -1.54 3.07
N ALA A 128 -4.76 -2.67 3.16
CA ALA A 128 -4.39 -3.89 2.43
C ALA A 128 -4.42 -3.67 0.91
N ARG A 129 -5.45 -3.01 0.38
CA ARG A 129 -5.54 -2.68 -1.05
C ARG A 129 -4.37 -1.79 -1.50
N LYS A 130 -4.03 -0.79 -0.71
CA LYS A 130 -2.88 0.10 -0.97
C LYS A 130 -1.56 -0.67 -0.93
N GLU A 131 -1.35 -1.52 0.10
CA GLU A 131 -0.15 -2.35 0.24
C GLU A 131 0.04 -3.28 -0.97
N ILE A 132 -1.04 -3.89 -1.48
CA ILE A 132 -1.00 -4.72 -2.70
C ILE A 132 -0.57 -3.88 -3.92
N ALA A 133 -1.21 -2.74 -4.14
CA ALA A 133 -0.93 -1.88 -5.30
C ALA A 133 0.50 -1.32 -5.28
N GLU A 134 0.96 -0.84 -4.12
CA GLU A 134 2.33 -0.34 -3.95
C GLU A 134 3.37 -1.46 -4.16
N THR A 135 3.09 -2.66 -3.63
CA THR A 135 3.95 -3.84 -3.83
C THR A 135 3.99 -4.25 -5.30
N GLU A 136 2.85 -4.26 -5.99
CA GLU A 136 2.77 -4.55 -7.42
C GLU A 136 3.62 -3.58 -8.24
N ILE A 137 3.46 -2.28 -8.00
CA ILE A 137 4.22 -1.23 -8.70
C ILE A 137 5.72 -1.39 -8.45
N ASP A 138 6.16 -1.58 -7.21
CA ASP A 138 7.59 -1.73 -6.89
C ASP A 138 8.21 -2.96 -7.58
N TYR A 139 7.51 -4.10 -7.60
CA TYR A 139 8.00 -5.28 -8.30
C TYR A 139 7.94 -5.13 -9.83
N ALA A 140 6.92 -4.49 -10.38
CA ALA A 140 6.84 -4.17 -11.79
C ALA A 140 8.01 -3.26 -12.23
N ASP A 141 8.34 -2.25 -11.44
CA ASP A 141 9.48 -1.36 -11.67
C ASP A 141 10.81 -2.12 -11.63
N LYS A 142 10.98 -3.02 -10.65
CA LYS A 142 12.17 -3.88 -10.53
C LYS A 142 12.34 -4.79 -11.75
N ILE A 143 11.25 -5.40 -12.23
CA ILE A 143 11.28 -6.23 -13.45
C ILE A 143 11.57 -5.36 -14.68
N SER A 144 10.96 -4.17 -14.77
CA SER A 144 11.17 -3.25 -15.88
C SER A 144 12.61 -2.75 -15.97
N LYS A 145 13.26 -2.49 -14.82
CA LYS A 145 14.70 -2.17 -14.77
C LYS A 145 15.56 -3.29 -15.36
N ILE A 146 15.24 -4.56 -15.07
CA ILE A 146 15.92 -5.71 -15.69
C ILE A 146 15.71 -5.71 -17.21
N ILE A 147 14.49 -5.46 -17.70
CA ILE A 147 14.21 -5.39 -19.14
C ILE A 147 15.03 -4.25 -19.80
N THR A 148 15.07 -3.08 -19.17
CA THR A 148 15.86 -1.94 -19.66
C THR A 148 17.35 -2.28 -19.73
N ASP A 149 17.90 -2.90 -18.68
CA ASP A 149 19.30 -3.36 -18.66
C ASP A 149 19.59 -4.38 -19.78
N ILE A 150 18.67 -5.32 -19.99
CA ILE A 150 18.77 -6.30 -21.07
C ILE A 150 18.75 -5.63 -22.44
N THR A 151 17.84 -4.67 -22.64
CA THR A 151 17.69 -3.93 -23.90
C THR A 151 18.96 -3.13 -24.22
N ASN A 152 19.54 -2.47 -23.21
CA ASN A 152 20.80 -1.75 -23.36
C ASN A 152 21.96 -2.68 -23.74
N LYS A 153 22.03 -3.86 -23.13
CA LYS A 153 23.04 -4.88 -23.47
C LYS A 153 22.81 -5.45 -24.88
N ALA A 154 21.56 -5.64 -25.29
CA ALA A 154 21.22 -6.16 -26.61
C ALA A 154 21.79 -5.32 -27.76
N LEU A 155 22.03 -4.02 -27.57
CA LEU A 155 22.67 -3.14 -28.55
C LEU A 155 24.11 -3.55 -28.90
N ALA A 156 24.79 -4.31 -28.03
CA ALA A 156 26.13 -4.84 -28.32
C ALA A 156 26.10 -5.96 -29.38
N ILE A 157 24.94 -6.58 -29.62
CA ILE A 157 24.80 -7.67 -30.59
C ILE A 157 24.94 -7.14 -32.04
N PRO A 158 24.20 -6.11 -32.49
CA PRO A 158 24.45 -5.52 -33.81
C PRO A 158 25.89 -5.04 -34.04
N ILE A 159 26.50 -4.45 -33.01
CA ILE A 159 27.89 -3.96 -33.08
C ILE A 159 28.86 -5.13 -33.32
N SER A 160 28.72 -6.21 -32.55
CA SER A 160 29.55 -7.41 -32.75
C SER A 160 29.25 -8.12 -34.08
N MET A 161 28.02 -8.05 -34.58
CA MET A 161 27.65 -8.56 -35.90
C MET A 161 28.41 -7.85 -37.03
N ILE A 162 28.53 -6.51 -36.97
CA ILE A 162 29.36 -5.74 -37.93
C ILE A 162 30.83 -6.20 -37.86
N GLY A 163 31.36 -6.40 -36.65
CA GLY A 163 32.71 -6.93 -36.45
C GLY A 163 32.92 -8.32 -37.06
N SER A 164 31.91 -9.20 -36.99
CA SER A 164 31.97 -10.52 -37.62
C SER A 164 32.00 -10.48 -39.15
N ILE A 165 31.32 -9.51 -39.77
CA ILE A 165 31.33 -9.31 -41.23
C ILE A 165 32.68 -8.76 -41.69
N ALA A 166 33.33 -7.92 -40.87
CA ALA A 166 34.64 -7.36 -41.20
C ALA A 166 35.71 -8.45 -41.45
N ILE A 167 35.59 -9.63 -40.82
CA ILE A 167 36.51 -10.77 -41.03
C ILE A 167 36.63 -11.15 -42.50
N TYR A 168 35.55 -11.02 -43.29
CA TYR A 168 35.58 -11.33 -44.72
C TYR A 168 36.48 -10.36 -45.52
N GLN A 169 36.71 -9.14 -45.02
CA GLN A 169 37.44 -8.09 -45.72
C GLN A 169 38.94 -7.99 -45.33
N LEU A 170 39.35 -8.61 -44.22
CA LEU A 170 40.73 -8.50 -43.70
C LEU A 170 41.74 -9.37 -44.47
N ASN A 171 42.89 -8.86 -44.86
CA ASN A 171 43.87 -9.66 -45.63
C ASN A 171 44.97 -10.30 -44.76
N SER A 172 45.24 -9.75 -43.57
CA SER A 172 46.28 -10.27 -42.67
C SER A 172 45.73 -11.34 -41.75
N ASN A 173 46.40 -12.50 -41.69
CA ASN A 173 46.04 -13.57 -40.75
C ASN A 173 46.04 -13.09 -39.29
N ILE A 174 46.98 -12.21 -38.91
CA ILE A 174 47.07 -11.67 -37.55
C ILE A 174 45.82 -10.84 -37.22
N GLU A 175 45.36 -10.00 -38.14
CA GLU A 175 44.15 -9.17 -37.96
C GLU A 175 42.90 -10.03 -37.80
N ILE A 176 42.79 -11.12 -38.57
CA ILE A 176 41.68 -12.07 -38.50
C ILE A 176 41.63 -12.74 -37.12
N TYR A 177 42.76 -13.28 -36.64
CA TYR A 177 42.80 -13.95 -35.32
C TYR A 177 42.50 -12.99 -34.17
N ILE A 178 43.04 -11.76 -34.19
CA ILE A 178 42.75 -10.74 -33.18
C ILE A 178 41.26 -10.37 -33.18
N THR A 179 40.68 -10.15 -34.35
CA THR A 179 39.25 -9.81 -34.47
C THR A 179 38.37 -10.95 -33.96
N PHE A 180 38.68 -12.19 -34.35
CA PHE A 180 37.91 -13.36 -33.94
C PHE A 180 37.96 -13.63 -32.43
N THR A 181 39.15 -13.53 -31.83
CA THR A 181 39.29 -13.64 -30.37
C THR A 181 38.50 -12.56 -29.64
N GLY A 182 38.48 -11.33 -30.14
CA GLY A 182 37.62 -10.26 -29.64
C GLY A 182 36.13 -10.58 -29.67
N LEU A 183 35.65 -11.21 -30.76
CA LEU A 183 34.25 -11.65 -30.89
C LEU A 183 33.89 -12.73 -29.86
N ILE A 184 34.79 -13.71 -29.65
CA ILE A 184 34.60 -14.76 -28.65
C ILE A 184 34.52 -14.14 -27.25
N ILE A 185 35.48 -13.28 -26.88
CA ILE A 185 35.51 -12.62 -25.57
C ILE A 185 34.23 -11.80 -25.35
N THR A 186 33.82 -11.03 -26.35
CA THR A 186 32.58 -10.23 -26.28
C THR A 186 31.36 -11.11 -26.06
N SER A 187 31.25 -12.23 -26.78
CA SER A 187 30.13 -13.17 -26.67
C SER A 187 30.08 -13.87 -25.30
N ILE A 188 31.24 -14.21 -24.75
CA ILE A 188 31.36 -14.75 -23.38
C ILE A 188 30.89 -13.72 -22.36
N ILE A 189 31.38 -12.47 -22.43
CA ILE A 189 30.99 -11.40 -21.51
C ILE A 189 29.48 -11.15 -21.59
N MET A 190 28.92 -11.07 -22.80
CA MET A 190 27.49 -10.91 -23.00
C MET A 190 26.70 -12.06 -22.38
N THR A 191 27.12 -13.31 -22.61
CA THR A 191 26.48 -14.49 -22.00
C THR A 191 26.51 -14.44 -20.47
N LEU A 192 27.67 -14.10 -19.87
CA LEU A 192 27.80 -13.98 -18.41
C LEU A 192 26.91 -12.88 -17.83
N THR A 193 26.83 -11.74 -18.51
CA THR A 193 25.98 -10.62 -18.04
C THR A 193 24.49 -10.92 -18.18
N LEU A 194 24.05 -11.63 -19.23
CA LEU A 194 22.67 -12.10 -19.40
C LEU A 194 22.31 -13.16 -18.34
N LEU A 195 23.22 -14.10 -18.06
CA LEU A 195 23.06 -15.07 -16.96
C LEU A 195 22.91 -14.40 -15.59
N SER A 196 23.69 -13.33 -15.35
CA SER A 196 23.56 -12.54 -14.12
C SER A 196 22.16 -11.91 -13.99
N GLN A 197 21.64 -11.35 -15.08
CA GLN A 197 20.29 -10.77 -15.12
C GLN A 197 19.21 -11.84 -14.89
N LYS A 198 19.37 -13.05 -15.46
CA LYS A 198 18.46 -14.18 -15.20
C LYS A 198 18.43 -14.58 -13.72
N LYS A 199 19.60 -14.63 -13.07
CA LYS A 199 19.68 -14.87 -11.62
C LYS A 199 19.03 -13.74 -10.82
N GLN A 200 19.19 -12.48 -11.25
CA GLN A 200 18.56 -11.34 -10.59
C GLN A 200 17.04 -11.38 -10.70
N LEU A 201 16.49 -11.70 -11.88
CA LEU A 201 15.06 -11.88 -12.09
C LEU A 201 14.48 -13.00 -11.20
N THR A 202 15.22 -14.10 -11.05
CA THR A 202 14.83 -15.21 -10.17
C THR A 202 14.75 -14.78 -8.71
N ARG A 203 15.75 -14.02 -8.22
CA ARG A 203 15.74 -13.47 -6.85
C ARG A 203 14.57 -12.52 -6.62
N ILE A 204 14.29 -11.64 -7.57
CA ILE A 204 13.15 -10.71 -7.48
C ILE A 204 11.83 -11.48 -7.46
N THR A 205 11.70 -12.52 -8.27
CA THR A 205 10.51 -13.39 -8.30
C THR A 205 10.29 -14.08 -6.95
N HIS A 206 11.35 -14.61 -6.36
CA HIS A 206 11.27 -15.26 -5.05
C HIS A 206 10.92 -14.26 -3.92
N ALA A 207 11.56 -13.09 -3.91
CA ALA A 207 11.23 -12.04 -2.94
C ALA A 207 9.77 -11.59 -3.06
N LYS A 208 9.29 -11.43 -4.30
CA LYS A 208 7.88 -11.16 -4.62
C LYS A 208 6.98 -12.23 -3.99
N ASP A 209 7.27 -13.51 -4.21
CA ASP A 209 6.45 -14.60 -3.68
C ASP A 209 6.36 -14.58 -2.15
N ILE A 210 7.45 -14.31 -1.43
CA ILE A 210 7.46 -14.16 0.04
C ILE A 210 6.60 -13.00 0.52
N VAL A 211 6.74 -11.82 -0.09
CA VAL A 211 5.99 -10.63 0.34
C VAL A 211 4.49 -10.84 0.11
N PHE A 212 4.12 -11.32 -1.08
CA PHE A 212 2.72 -11.53 -1.39
C PHE A 212 2.10 -12.71 -0.64
N SER A 213 2.85 -13.74 -0.23
CA SER A 213 2.32 -14.76 0.68
C SER A 213 2.06 -14.19 2.07
N SER A 214 2.94 -13.32 2.58
CA SER A 214 2.70 -12.65 3.87
C SER A 214 1.46 -11.75 3.86
N ILE A 215 1.16 -11.09 2.73
CA ILE A 215 -0.08 -10.33 2.56
C ILE A 215 -1.29 -11.28 2.51
N GLU A 216 -1.16 -12.40 1.80
CA GLU A 216 -2.20 -13.41 1.67
C GLU A 216 -2.62 -14.00 3.01
N ASP A 217 -1.66 -14.29 3.89
CA ASP A 217 -1.91 -14.85 5.23
C ASP A 217 -2.73 -13.92 6.14
N LYS A 218 -2.72 -12.60 5.85
CA LYS A 218 -3.52 -11.61 6.59
C LYS A 218 -4.98 -11.54 6.12
N ILE A 219 -5.30 -12.15 4.97
CA ILE A 219 -6.64 -12.12 4.37
C ILE A 219 -7.42 -13.32 4.88
N ILE A 220 -8.39 -13.06 5.77
CA ILE A 220 -9.21 -14.11 6.40
C ILE A 220 -10.33 -14.59 5.45
N ASP A 221 -10.85 -13.71 4.60
CA ASP A 221 -11.96 -14.00 3.70
C ASP A 221 -11.48 -14.24 2.26
N GLU A 222 -11.59 -15.49 1.82
CA GLU A 222 -11.18 -15.92 0.47
C GLU A 222 -12.04 -15.36 -0.67
N GLN A 223 -13.27 -14.90 -0.40
CA GLN A 223 -14.14 -14.29 -1.42
C GLN A 223 -14.09 -12.76 -1.46
N SER A 224 -13.19 -12.16 -0.68
CA SER A 224 -13.05 -10.71 -0.62
C SER A 224 -12.46 -10.10 -1.90
N ASP A 225 -12.88 -8.87 -2.23
CA ASP A 225 -12.27 -8.06 -3.32
C ASP A 225 -10.74 -7.98 -3.18
N ILE A 226 -10.21 -7.96 -1.95
CA ILE A 226 -8.76 -7.95 -1.68
C ILE A 226 -8.08 -9.19 -2.29
N LYS A 227 -8.66 -10.38 -2.12
CA LYS A 227 -8.08 -11.63 -2.64
C LYS A 227 -8.06 -11.65 -4.16
N ILE A 228 -9.10 -11.10 -4.80
CA ILE A 228 -9.17 -10.94 -6.25
C ILE A 228 -8.03 -10.02 -6.71
N ARG A 229 -7.89 -8.83 -6.12
CA ARG A 229 -6.81 -7.88 -6.46
C ARG A 229 -5.41 -8.46 -6.25
N LEU A 230 -5.21 -9.18 -5.15
CA LEU A 230 -3.96 -9.87 -4.87
C LEU A 230 -3.62 -10.90 -5.98
N THR A 231 -4.63 -11.66 -6.42
CA THR A 231 -4.46 -12.68 -7.46
C THR A 231 -4.21 -12.06 -8.83
N GLU A 232 -4.91 -10.98 -9.17
CA GLU A 232 -4.69 -10.17 -10.37
C GLU A 232 -3.24 -9.65 -10.41
N ALA A 233 -2.78 -8.99 -9.34
CA ALA A 233 -1.41 -8.48 -9.24
C ALA A 233 -0.35 -9.58 -9.40
N LYS A 234 -0.53 -10.73 -8.71
CA LYS A 234 0.36 -11.89 -8.88
C LYS A 234 0.38 -12.39 -10.33
N CYS A 235 -0.77 -12.41 -11.00
CA CYS A 235 -0.91 -12.88 -12.38
C CYS A 235 -0.18 -11.96 -13.36
N GLU A 236 -0.41 -10.64 -13.26
CA GLU A 236 0.24 -9.65 -14.13
C GLU A 236 1.77 -9.66 -13.95
N LEU A 237 2.26 -9.67 -12.71
CA LEU A 237 3.70 -9.80 -12.47
C LEU A 237 4.28 -11.12 -13.01
N LYS A 238 3.53 -12.22 -12.92
CA LYS A 238 3.96 -13.52 -13.49
C LYS A 238 4.06 -13.45 -15.03
N LYS A 239 3.16 -12.73 -15.70
CA LYS A 239 3.26 -12.48 -17.14
C LYS A 239 4.53 -11.70 -17.47
N ASN A 240 4.82 -10.63 -16.72
CA ASN A 240 6.03 -9.83 -16.90
C ASN A 240 7.32 -10.65 -16.70
N VAL A 241 7.38 -11.48 -15.65
CA VAL A 241 8.53 -12.38 -15.42
C VAL A 241 8.71 -13.39 -16.56
N LYS A 242 7.63 -13.98 -17.08
CA LYS A 242 7.70 -14.91 -18.21
C LYS A 242 8.23 -14.22 -19.46
N PHE A 243 7.72 -13.03 -19.77
CA PHE A 243 8.17 -12.24 -20.90
C PHE A 243 9.66 -11.88 -20.80
N SER A 244 10.11 -11.42 -19.63
CA SER A 244 11.53 -11.12 -19.39
C SER A 244 12.44 -12.35 -19.55
N ASN A 245 12.01 -13.52 -19.07
CA ASN A 245 12.76 -14.77 -19.28
C ASN A 245 12.86 -15.15 -20.76
N LEU A 246 11.77 -15.00 -21.51
CA LEU A 246 11.76 -15.27 -22.95
C LEU A 246 12.76 -14.36 -23.69
N ILE A 247 12.80 -13.06 -23.37
CA ILE A 247 13.76 -12.12 -23.95
C ILE A 247 15.20 -12.51 -23.60
N LEU A 248 15.47 -12.85 -22.33
CA LEU A 248 16.79 -13.28 -21.88
C LEU A 248 17.28 -14.50 -22.64
N ASP A 249 16.44 -15.53 -22.76
CA ASP A 249 16.80 -16.78 -23.42
C ASP A 249 17.03 -16.57 -24.93
N PHE A 250 16.19 -15.73 -25.56
CA PHE A 250 16.38 -15.33 -26.95
C PHE A 250 17.72 -14.60 -27.17
N LEU A 251 18.04 -13.60 -26.33
CA LEU A 251 19.28 -12.83 -26.47
C LEU A 251 20.53 -13.64 -26.15
N MET A 252 20.43 -14.60 -25.23
CA MET A 252 21.53 -15.51 -24.92
C MET A 252 21.84 -16.44 -26.10
N SER A 253 20.84 -16.85 -26.87
CA SER A 253 21.07 -17.53 -28.14
C SER A 253 21.68 -16.60 -29.17
N LEU A 254 21.19 -15.36 -29.25
CA LEU A 254 21.61 -14.38 -30.26
C LEU A 254 23.06 -13.89 -30.04
N SER A 255 23.56 -13.90 -28.80
CA SER A 255 24.92 -13.45 -28.49
C SER A 255 26.02 -14.30 -29.13
N TRP A 256 25.72 -15.52 -29.56
CA TRP A 256 26.70 -16.42 -30.21
C TRP A 256 26.70 -16.32 -31.74
N VAL A 257 25.69 -15.67 -32.34
CA VAL A 257 25.58 -15.52 -33.80
C VAL A 257 26.82 -14.84 -34.44
N PRO A 258 27.39 -13.76 -33.87
CA PRO A 258 28.61 -13.14 -34.42
C PRO A 258 29.81 -14.09 -34.46
N VAL A 259 29.96 -14.96 -33.46
CA VAL A 259 31.04 -15.98 -33.44
C VAL A 259 30.80 -17.00 -34.53
N CYS A 260 29.56 -17.47 -34.73
CA CYS A 260 29.23 -18.38 -35.82
C CYS A 260 29.56 -17.75 -37.18
N ILE A 261 29.16 -16.50 -37.42
CA ILE A 261 29.47 -15.78 -38.68
C ILE A 261 30.99 -15.66 -38.87
N GLY A 262 31.72 -15.30 -37.81
CA GLY A 262 33.16 -15.19 -37.83
C GLY A 262 33.85 -16.53 -38.14
N THR A 263 33.38 -17.64 -37.56
CA THR A 263 33.90 -18.98 -37.86
C THR A 263 33.69 -19.34 -39.33
N THR A 264 32.52 -19.06 -39.90
CA THR A 264 32.25 -19.31 -41.31
C THR A 264 33.18 -18.48 -42.22
N GLY A 265 33.46 -17.23 -41.84
CA GLY A 265 34.36 -16.35 -42.59
C GLY A 265 35.82 -16.82 -42.57
N ILE A 266 36.29 -17.36 -41.45
CA ILE A 266 37.62 -17.97 -41.35
C ILE A 266 37.71 -19.22 -42.23
N LEU A 267 36.71 -20.10 -42.15
CA LEU A 267 36.67 -21.31 -42.98
C LEU A 267 36.69 -20.96 -44.47
N PHE A 268 35.88 -19.99 -44.89
CA PHE A 268 35.86 -19.54 -46.28
C PHE A 268 37.23 -19.11 -46.80
N LYS A 269 38.03 -18.40 -45.98
CA LYS A 269 39.38 -17.96 -46.34
C LYS A 269 40.45 -19.05 -46.33
N ILE A 270 40.23 -20.13 -45.59
CA ILE A 270 41.16 -21.27 -45.58
C ILE A 270 40.94 -22.13 -46.84
N PHE A 271 39.71 -22.23 -47.32
CA PHE A 271 39.34 -23.08 -48.46
C PHE A 271 39.39 -22.38 -49.83
N ASN A 272 39.58 -21.06 -49.89
CA ASN A 272 39.53 -20.26 -51.11
C ASN A 272 40.72 -19.30 -51.18
#